data_AF-A0A1B6ER22-F1
#
_entry.id   AF-A0A1B6ER22-F1
#
_cell.length_a   1.000
_cell.length_b   1.000
_cell.length_c   1.000
_cell.angle_alpha   90.00
_cell.angle_beta   90.00
_cell.angle_gamma   90.00
#
_symmetry.space_group_name_H-M   'P 1'
#
loop_
_entity.id
_entity.type
_entity.pdbx_description
1 polymer ?
#
loop_
_entity_poly.entity_id
_entity_poly.type
_entity_poly.pdbx_seq_one_letter_code
_entity_poly.pdbx_strand_id
1 'polypeptide(L)'
;TILEENGIHLKNIVCVRFDPFEECTDFERIIQGVKYRVRRNIGPMGKSQLCCVTDYEEMEAEFIECTLYKIVAWDHVSLPGNDYFKGSRNTDDGVTGAATNSMELITDVKGRYTKGYYLPPEGYHTWNGVAKKQKTQLTVDGNVKVATHTGILVDLKNIS
;
A
#
# COMPACT_ATOMS: atom_id res chain seq x y z
N THR A 1 20.91 -1.01 3.70
CA THR A 1 19.44 -1.13 3.51
C THR A 1 18.94 0.14 2.86
N ILE A 2 17.80 0.12 2.16
CA ILE A 2 17.26 1.31 1.46
C ILE A 2 17.23 2.56 2.36
N LEU A 3 16.81 2.41 3.62
CA LEU A 3 16.77 3.50 4.59
C LEU A 3 18.17 3.98 5.03
N GLU A 4 19.15 3.08 5.19
CA GLU A 4 20.53 3.47 5.54
C GLU A 4 21.19 4.26 4.40
N GLU A 5 20.92 3.87 3.16
CA GLU A 5 21.51 4.47 1.96
C GLU A 5 20.81 5.77 1.54
N ASN A 6 19.48 5.85 1.69
CA ASN A 6 18.68 6.94 1.12
C ASN A 6 17.90 7.75 2.16
N GLY A 7 17.92 7.37 3.45
CA GLY A 7 17.08 7.98 4.48
C GLY A 7 17.27 9.50 4.63
N ILE A 8 18.47 10.02 4.33
CA ILE A 8 18.77 11.46 4.36
C ILE A 8 17.93 12.26 3.35
N HIS A 9 17.42 11.62 2.30
CA HIS A 9 16.56 12.22 1.29
C HIS A 9 15.07 12.12 1.65
N LEU A 10 14.70 11.30 2.62
CA LEU A 10 13.31 11.01 3.01
C LEU A 10 12.81 11.93 4.12
N LYS A 11 13.03 13.24 3.98
CA LYS A 11 12.80 14.25 5.03
C LYS A 11 11.35 14.36 5.53
N ASN A 12 10.39 13.93 4.71
CA ASN A 12 8.97 13.97 5.03
C ASN A 12 8.43 12.62 5.52
N ILE A 13 9.29 11.61 5.67
CA ILE A 13 8.92 10.30 6.21
C ILE A 13 9.32 10.26 7.67
N VAL A 14 8.32 10.39 8.55
CA VAL A 14 8.54 10.35 10.00
C VAL A 14 8.86 8.93 10.47
N CYS A 15 8.11 7.95 9.97
CA CYS A 15 8.20 6.56 10.42
C CYS A 15 7.98 5.58 9.25
N VAL A 16 8.77 4.51 9.25
CA VAL A 16 8.51 3.30 8.48
C VAL A 16 8.24 2.17 9.48
N ARG A 17 6.99 1.73 9.51
CA ARG A 17 6.58 0.55 10.27
C ARG A 17 6.67 -0.68 9.39
N PHE A 18 7.50 -1.65 9.78
CA PHE A 18 7.57 -2.95 9.14
C PHE A 18 6.89 -3.99 10.01
N ASP A 19 5.94 -4.71 9.42
CA ASP A 19 5.19 -5.79 10.06
C ASP A 19 5.64 -7.13 9.44
N PRO A 20 6.52 -7.89 10.12
CA PRO A 20 7.02 -9.17 9.64
C PRO A 20 6.07 -10.33 9.97
N PHE A 21 4.83 -10.05 10.38
CA PHE A 21 3.91 -11.01 10.99
C PHE A 21 4.51 -11.69 12.24
N GLU A 22 5.26 -12.79 12.09
CA GLU A 22 5.95 -13.47 13.18
C GLU A 22 7.45 -13.75 12.90
N GLU A 23 7.97 -13.34 11.75
CA GLU A 23 9.30 -13.75 11.26
C GLU A 23 10.48 -13.13 12.02
N CYS A 24 10.26 -12.01 12.72
CA CYS A 24 11.31 -11.24 13.39
C CYS A 24 10.83 -10.69 14.73
N THR A 25 11.75 -10.36 15.63
CA THR A 25 11.42 -9.72 16.92
C THR A 25 11.13 -8.23 16.76
N ASP A 26 10.41 -7.68 17.73
CA ASP A 26 10.08 -6.26 17.76
C ASP A 26 11.33 -5.44 18.10
N PHE A 27 11.59 -4.38 17.32
CA PHE A 27 12.65 -3.42 17.63
C PHE A 27 12.36 -2.05 17.01
N GLU A 28 13.07 -1.03 17.47
CA GLU A 28 13.03 0.33 16.90
C GLU A 28 14.45 0.86 16.77
N ARG A 29 14.73 1.57 15.67
CA ARG A 29 15.96 2.34 15.47
C ARG A 29 15.67 3.59 14.66
N ILE A 30 16.44 4.65 14.91
CA ILE A 30 16.43 5.85 14.07
C ILE A 30 17.51 5.70 12.99
N ILE A 31 17.12 5.82 11.72
CA ILE A 31 18.02 5.72 10.57
C ILE A 31 17.90 7.02 9.78
N GLN A 32 18.95 7.84 9.79
CA GLN A 32 18.99 9.11 9.04
C GLN A 32 17.77 10.01 9.31
N GLY A 33 17.29 10.04 10.56
CA GLY A 33 16.11 10.83 10.97
C GLY A 33 14.76 10.13 10.79
N VAL A 34 14.70 8.98 10.09
CA VAL A 34 13.48 8.18 9.95
C VAL A 34 13.39 7.16 11.08
N LYS A 35 12.23 7.10 11.75
CA LYS A 35 11.95 6.05 12.72
C LYS A 35 11.65 4.74 11.99
N TYR A 36 12.52 3.75 12.11
CA TYR A 36 12.28 2.40 11.60
C TYR A 36 11.80 1.48 12.73
N ARG A 37 10.52 1.10 12.67
CA ARG A 37 9.82 0.37 13.72
C ARG A 37 9.40 -0.99 13.20
N VAL A 38 10.01 -2.06 13.73
CA VAL A 38 9.60 -3.45 13.46
C VAL A 38 8.66 -3.90 14.56
N ARG A 39 7.43 -4.28 14.19
CA ARG A 39 6.41 -4.75 15.14
C ARG A 39 5.61 -5.88 14.50
N ARG A 40 5.69 -7.05 15.10
CA ARG A 40 4.90 -8.22 14.74
C ARG A 40 3.41 -7.96 14.88
N ASN A 41 2.62 -8.48 13.95
CA ASN A 41 1.17 -8.42 13.97
C ASN A 41 0.55 -9.72 14.48
N ILE A 42 0.86 -10.05 15.73
CA ILE A 42 0.37 -11.23 16.43
C ILE A 42 -0.16 -10.86 17.82
N GLY A 43 -1.14 -11.63 18.29
CA GLY A 43 -1.70 -11.49 19.63
C GLY A 43 -2.49 -10.19 19.85
N PRO A 44 -2.77 -9.82 21.11
CA PRO A 44 -3.65 -8.69 21.45
C PRO A 44 -3.06 -7.31 21.10
N MET A 45 -1.77 -7.25 20.74
CA MET A 45 -1.08 -6.03 20.33
C MET A 45 -0.92 -5.91 18.81
N GLY A 46 -1.37 -6.92 18.05
CA GLY A 46 -1.37 -6.88 16.59
C GLY A 46 -2.24 -5.73 16.10
N LYS A 47 -1.68 -4.93 15.18
CA LYS A 47 -2.38 -3.79 14.58
C LYS A 47 -2.56 -4.06 13.09
N SER A 48 -3.78 -3.86 12.60
CA SER A 48 -4.06 -3.86 11.15
C SER A 48 -3.12 -2.89 10.45
N GLN A 49 -2.61 -3.26 9.28
CA GLN A 49 -1.81 -2.35 8.45
C GLN A 49 -2.63 -1.15 7.92
N LEU A 50 -3.95 -1.28 7.92
CA LEU A 50 -4.91 -0.21 7.64
C LEU A 50 -5.73 0.07 8.91
N CYS A 51 -5.26 0.98 9.74
CA CYS A 51 -5.94 1.49 10.93
C CYS A 51 -5.74 3.01 11.03
N CYS A 52 -6.29 3.65 12.06
CA CYS A 52 -6.06 5.07 12.26
C CYS A 52 -4.57 5.32 12.52
N VAL A 53 -4.03 6.44 12.02
CA VAL A 53 -2.61 6.80 12.19
C VAL A 53 -2.23 6.84 13.68
N THR A 54 -3.12 7.39 14.51
CA THR A 54 -2.98 7.45 15.97
C THR A 54 -2.91 6.08 16.62
N ASP A 55 -3.50 5.05 16.01
CA ASP A 55 -3.38 3.69 16.53
C ASP A 55 -1.93 3.19 16.44
N TYR A 56 -1.05 3.77 15.62
CA TYR A 56 0.36 3.37 15.57
C TYR A 56 1.26 4.05 16.61
N GLU A 57 0.76 5.07 17.29
CA GLU A 57 1.51 5.85 18.25
C GLU A 57 1.97 4.98 19.42
N GLU A 58 3.22 5.19 19.83
CA GLU A 58 3.77 4.65 21.10
C GLU A 58 4.11 5.77 22.08
N MET A 59 3.99 7.01 21.63
CA MET A 59 4.06 8.24 22.42
C MET A 59 2.89 9.14 22.03
N GLU A 60 2.38 9.93 22.98
CA GLU A 60 1.23 10.80 22.75
C GLU A 60 1.47 11.77 21.58
N ALA A 61 0.52 11.79 20.62
CA ALA A 61 0.51 12.67 19.46
C ALA A 61 1.73 12.54 18.53
N GLU A 62 2.41 11.39 18.56
CA GLU A 62 3.60 11.10 17.75
C GLU A 62 3.33 11.26 16.24
N PHE A 63 2.12 10.97 15.78
CA PHE A 63 1.76 10.93 14.36
C PHE A 63 0.52 11.78 14.01
N ILE A 64 0.12 12.72 14.88
CA ILE A 64 -1.11 13.51 14.70
C ILE A 64 -1.16 14.30 13.37
N GLU A 65 -0.01 14.77 12.88
CA GLU A 65 0.13 15.50 11.60
C GLU A 65 0.54 14.58 10.43
N CYS A 66 0.54 13.25 10.62
CA CYS A 66 1.00 12.32 9.60
C CYS A 66 -0.15 11.74 8.76
N THR A 67 0.17 11.45 7.49
CA THR A 67 -0.68 10.67 6.60
C THR A 67 -0.21 9.22 6.54
N LEU A 68 -1.13 8.26 6.66
CA LEU A 68 -0.81 6.84 6.49
C LEU A 68 -0.63 6.50 5.00
N TYR A 69 0.52 5.92 4.68
CA TYR A 69 0.75 5.23 3.42
C TYR A 69 1.02 3.75 3.70
N LYS A 70 0.41 2.87 2.91
CA LYS A 70 0.68 1.42 2.95
C LYS A 70 1.40 1.01 1.67
N ILE A 71 2.51 0.28 1.83
CA ILE A 71 3.15 -0.45 0.74
C ILE A 71 2.47 -1.82 0.64
N VAL A 72 2.16 -2.24 -0.58
CA VAL A 72 1.46 -3.50 -0.86
C VAL A 72 2.37 -4.44 -1.64
N ALA A 73 2.44 -5.71 -1.21
CA ALA A 73 3.20 -6.74 -1.91
C ALA A 73 2.46 -7.17 -3.19
N TRP A 74 2.89 -6.61 -4.32
CA TRP A 74 2.27 -6.81 -5.63
C TRP A 74 3.15 -7.68 -6.56
N ASP A 75 2.54 -8.33 -7.55
CA ASP A 75 3.24 -9.15 -8.55
C ASP A 75 3.30 -8.46 -9.93
N HIS A 76 4.14 -9.01 -10.81
CA HIS A 76 4.46 -8.40 -12.11
C HIS A 76 3.36 -8.51 -13.18
N VAL A 77 2.37 -9.40 -13.02
CA VAL A 77 1.47 -9.81 -14.11
C VAL A 77 -0.02 -9.66 -13.77
N SER A 78 -0.35 -9.06 -12.63
CA SER A 78 -1.73 -8.79 -12.21
C SER A 78 -2.04 -7.29 -12.19
N LEU A 79 -3.32 -6.93 -12.09
CA LEU A 79 -3.73 -5.58 -11.68
C LEU A 79 -3.64 -5.47 -10.13
N PRO A 80 -3.40 -4.28 -9.55
CA PRO A 80 -3.35 -4.13 -8.10
C PRO A 80 -4.66 -4.58 -7.44
N GLY A 81 -4.56 -5.50 -6.50
CA GLY A 81 -5.65 -6.24 -5.89
C GLY A 81 -5.66 -7.72 -6.26
N ASN A 82 -4.90 -8.14 -7.29
CA ASN A 82 -4.66 -9.52 -7.72
C ASN A 82 -5.81 -10.51 -7.45
N ASP A 83 -5.70 -11.30 -6.37
CA ASP A 83 -6.67 -12.34 -5.97
C ASP A 83 -8.09 -11.78 -5.81
N TYR A 84 -8.21 -10.52 -5.42
CA TYR A 84 -9.49 -9.87 -5.19
C TYR A 84 -10.25 -9.56 -6.48
N PHE A 85 -9.56 -9.42 -7.63
CA PHE A 85 -10.25 -9.41 -8.92
C PHE A 85 -11.06 -10.69 -9.13
N LYS A 86 -10.61 -11.83 -8.59
CA LYS A 86 -11.31 -13.12 -8.65
C LYS A 86 -12.30 -13.32 -7.48
N GLY A 87 -12.46 -12.32 -6.61
CA GLY A 87 -13.33 -12.36 -5.44
C GLY A 87 -12.69 -12.99 -4.19
N SER A 88 -11.38 -13.27 -4.22
CA SER A 88 -10.66 -13.88 -3.11
C SER A 88 -9.97 -12.81 -2.26
N ARG A 89 -10.25 -12.79 -0.95
CA ARG A 89 -9.60 -11.89 0.02
C ARG A 89 -8.41 -12.59 0.66
N ASN A 90 -7.43 -12.93 -0.17
CA ASN A 90 -6.17 -13.57 0.19
C ASN A 90 -5.01 -12.70 -0.28
N THR A 91 -3.81 -13.01 0.23
CA THR A 91 -2.55 -12.27 0.03
C THR A 91 -2.63 -10.81 0.48
N ASP A 92 -1.49 -10.15 0.67
CA ASP A 92 -1.48 -8.75 1.10
C ASP A 92 -2.20 -7.84 0.08
N ASP A 93 -2.00 -8.09 -1.21
CA ASP A 93 -2.63 -7.34 -2.29
C ASP A 93 -4.14 -7.56 -2.36
N GLY A 94 -4.61 -8.81 -2.35
CA GLY A 94 -6.05 -9.08 -2.39
C GLY A 94 -6.79 -8.65 -1.12
N VAL A 95 -6.16 -8.78 0.06
CA VAL A 95 -6.70 -8.23 1.32
C VAL A 95 -6.81 -6.71 1.27
N THR A 96 -5.80 -6.03 0.73
CA THR A 96 -5.80 -4.56 0.58
C THR A 96 -6.82 -4.10 -0.45
N GLY A 97 -6.92 -4.80 -1.58
CA GLY A 97 -7.94 -4.53 -2.60
C GLY A 97 -9.37 -4.69 -2.08
N ALA A 98 -9.60 -5.65 -1.17
CA ALA A 98 -10.89 -5.80 -0.51
C ALA A 98 -11.17 -4.73 0.55
N ALA A 99 -10.15 -4.27 1.27
CA ALA A 99 -10.31 -3.32 2.37
C ALA A 99 -10.38 -1.86 1.92
N THR A 100 -9.93 -1.55 0.69
CA THR A 100 -9.86 -0.19 0.13
C THR A 100 -10.78 -0.04 -1.08
N ASN A 101 -10.94 1.18 -1.59
CA ASN A 101 -11.68 1.45 -2.82
C ASN A 101 -10.79 1.34 -4.08
N SER A 102 -9.63 0.66 -4.00
CA SER A 102 -8.67 0.57 -5.11
C SER A 102 -9.30 0.01 -6.38
N MET A 103 -10.23 -0.94 -6.24
CA MET A 103 -10.91 -1.55 -7.39
C MET A 103 -11.72 -0.53 -8.19
N GLU A 104 -12.33 0.46 -7.54
CA GLU A 104 -12.99 1.57 -8.23
C GLU A 104 -11.97 2.45 -8.94
N LEU A 105 -10.90 2.85 -8.26
CA LEU A 105 -9.86 3.71 -8.85
C LEU A 105 -9.19 3.08 -10.07
N ILE A 106 -9.03 1.76 -10.06
CA ILE A 106 -8.39 1.01 -11.15
C ILE A 106 -9.36 0.79 -12.32
N THR A 107 -10.64 0.54 -12.03
CA THR A 107 -11.63 0.19 -13.07
C THR A 107 -12.46 1.38 -13.55
N ASP A 108 -12.38 2.52 -12.87
CA ASP A 108 -13.24 3.70 -13.02
C ASP A 108 -14.74 3.36 -12.87
N VAL A 109 -15.04 2.38 -12.00
CA VAL A 109 -16.41 1.92 -11.74
C VAL A 109 -16.67 1.91 -10.25
N LYS A 110 -17.69 2.67 -9.84
CA LYS A 110 -18.07 2.80 -8.44
C LYS A 110 -18.56 1.48 -7.85
N GLY A 111 -17.95 1.09 -6.73
CA GLY A 111 -18.29 -0.09 -5.95
C GLY A 111 -19.10 0.23 -4.69
N ARG A 112 -19.10 -0.71 -3.74
CA ARG A 112 -19.76 -0.53 -2.44
C ARG A 112 -19.06 -1.32 -1.33
N TYR A 113 -18.96 -0.72 -0.15
CA TYR A 113 -18.47 -1.41 1.03
C TYR A 113 -19.54 -2.31 1.66
N THR A 114 -19.16 -3.51 2.06
CA THR A 114 -19.98 -4.41 2.88
C THR A 114 -19.10 -5.34 3.71
N LYS A 115 -19.25 -5.30 5.04
CA LYS A 115 -18.58 -6.23 5.97
C LYS A 115 -17.04 -6.36 5.76
N GLY A 116 -16.36 -5.26 5.46
CA GLY A 116 -14.90 -5.25 5.23
C GLY A 116 -14.45 -5.64 3.81
N TYR A 117 -15.39 -5.67 2.85
CA TYR A 117 -15.14 -5.92 1.44
C TYR A 117 -15.61 -4.73 0.59
N TYR A 118 -14.84 -4.38 -0.44
CA TYR A 118 -15.22 -3.43 -1.47
C TYR A 118 -15.78 -4.17 -2.69
N LEU A 119 -17.09 -4.35 -2.73
CA LEU A 119 -17.76 -5.17 -3.71
C LEU A 119 -18.00 -4.42 -5.03
N PRO A 120 -18.01 -5.12 -6.18
CA PRO A 120 -18.40 -4.53 -7.46
C PRO A 120 -19.87 -4.06 -7.43
N PRO A 121 -20.29 -3.20 -8.37
CA PRO A 121 -21.69 -2.79 -8.49
C PRO A 121 -22.62 -3.98 -8.76
N GLU A 122 -23.91 -3.77 -8.55
CA GLU A 122 -24.93 -4.79 -8.82
C GLU A 122 -24.86 -5.30 -10.26
N GLY A 123 -25.15 -6.59 -10.45
CA GLY A 123 -25.03 -7.27 -11.75
C GLY A 123 -23.65 -7.88 -12.02
N TYR A 124 -22.65 -7.66 -11.15
CA TYR A 124 -21.34 -8.32 -11.23
C TYR A 124 -21.07 -9.20 -10.02
N HIS A 125 -20.50 -10.37 -10.27
CA HIS A 125 -20.07 -11.28 -9.21
C HIS A 125 -18.65 -10.98 -8.72
N THR A 126 -17.79 -10.46 -9.59
CA THR A 126 -16.37 -10.18 -9.30
C THR A 126 -15.90 -8.93 -10.04
N TRP A 127 -14.84 -8.30 -9.53
CA TRP A 127 -14.18 -7.19 -10.20
C TRP A 127 -13.51 -7.58 -11.51
N ASN A 128 -13.14 -8.84 -11.71
CA ASN A 128 -12.65 -9.33 -12.99
C ASN A 128 -13.72 -9.20 -14.09
N GLY A 129 -15.00 -9.41 -13.76
CA GLY A 129 -16.11 -9.17 -14.69
C GLY A 129 -16.22 -7.69 -15.07
N VAL A 130 -16.02 -6.80 -14.10
CA VAL A 130 -16.00 -5.35 -14.33
C VAL A 130 -14.84 -4.96 -15.23
N ALA A 131 -13.61 -5.35 -14.86
CA ALA A 131 -12.39 -5.02 -15.60
C ALA A 131 -12.43 -5.52 -17.05
N LYS A 132 -12.93 -6.73 -17.29
CA LYS A 132 -13.09 -7.26 -18.65
C LYS A 132 -14.07 -6.45 -19.48
N LYS A 133 -15.21 -6.05 -18.91
CA LYS A 133 -16.20 -5.24 -19.64
C LYS A 133 -15.67 -3.84 -19.94
N GLN A 134 -14.96 -3.23 -18.99
CA GLN A 134 -14.32 -1.92 -19.18
C GLN A 134 -13.04 -1.99 -20.02
N LYS A 135 -12.57 -3.21 -20.35
CA LYS A 135 -11.26 -3.43 -20.98
C LYS A 135 -10.15 -2.69 -20.23
N THR A 136 -10.21 -2.74 -18.90
CA THR A 136 -9.29 -2.02 -18.00
C THR A 136 -7.84 -2.36 -18.32
N GLN A 137 -7.02 -1.33 -18.43
CA GLN A 137 -5.58 -1.42 -18.65
C GLN A 137 -4.88 -0.41 -17.77
N LEU A 138 -3.70 -0.75 -17.27
CA LEU A 138 -2.83 0.22 -16.63
C LEU A 138 -2.09 1.00 -17.71
N THR A 139 -2.28 2.30 -17.70
CA THR A 139 -1.55 3.23 -18.56
C THR A 139 -0.71 4.15 -17.71
N VAL A 140 0.48 4.47 -18.17
CA VAL A 140 1.29 5.53 -17.57
C VAL A 140 0.81 6.86 -18.13
N ASP A 141 0.40 7.78 -17.27
CA ASP A 141 0.05 9.14 -17.66
C ASP A 141 0.90 10.18 -16.93
N GLY A 142 1.73 10.90 -17.69
CA GLY A 142 2.34 12.19 -17.37
C GLY A 142 3.29 12.33 -16.16
N ASN A 143 3.20 11.44 -15.18
CA ASN A 143 3.69 11.64 -13.82
C ASN A 143 4.57 10.49 -13.31
N VAL A 144 5.01 9.60 -14.20
CA VAL A 144 5.97 8.56 -13.81
C VAL A 144 7.36 9.14 -13.84
N LYS A 145 8.03 9.06 -12.69
CA LYS A 145 9.44 9.38 -12.54
C LYS A 145 10.25 8.10 -12.42
N VAL A 146 11.41 8.08 -13.05
CA VAL A 146 12.39 7.01 -12.94
C VAL A 146 13.57 7.53 -12.13
N ALA A 147 13.99 6.76 -11.12
CA ALA A 147 15.22 7.04 -10.41
C ALA A 147 16.41 6.57 -11.27
N THR A 148 17.31 7.47 -11.59
CA THR A 148 18.59 7.12 -12.22
C THR A 148 19.49 6.39 -11.23
N HIS A 149 20.57 5.78 -11.74
CA HIS A 149 21.62 5.21 -10.89
C HIS A 149 22.31 6.22 -9.95
N THR A 150 22.13 7.53 -10.20
CA THR A 150 22.60 8.62 -9.34
C THR A 150 21.56 9.11 -8.34
N GLY A 151 20.39 8.47 -8.27
CA GLY A 151 19.30 8.85 -7.37
C GLY A 151 18.50 10.07 -7.82
N ILE A 152 18.71 10.56 -9.05
CA ILE A 152 17.96 11.68 -9.63
C ILE A 152 16.66 11.15 -10.20
N LEU A 153 15.54 11.78 -9.85
CA LEU A 153 14.25 11.48 -10.45
C LEU A 153 14.10 12.24 -11.78
N VAL A 154 13.97 11.50 -12.87
CA VAL A 154 13.70 12.04 -14.22
C VAL A 154 12.30 11.63 -14.67
N ASP A 155 11.61 12.47 -15.42
CA ASP A 155 10.31 12.06 -15.98
C ASP A 155 10.52 10.98 -17.03
N LEU A 156 9.71 9.91 -16.99
CA LEU A 156 9.80 8.80 -17.95
C LEU A 156 9.68 9.29 -19.40
N LYS A 157 8.81 10.27 -19.65
CA LYS A 157 8.62 10.89 -20.97
C LYS A 157 9.87 11.60 -21.51
N ASN A 158 10.83 11.95 -20.65
CA ASN A 158 12.07 12.61 -21.06
C ASN A 158 13.19 11.61 -21.39
N ILE A 159 12.96 10.32 -21.17
CA ILE A 159 13.92 9.23 -21.46
C ILE A 159 13.39 8.21 -22.48
N SER A 160 12.12 8.33 -22.89
CA SER A 160 11.48 7.56 -23.98
C SER A 160 11.49 8.34 -25.29
#